data_AF-E3NRU5-F1
#
_entry.id   AF-E3NRU5-F1
#
_cell.length_a   1.000
_cell.length_b   1.000
_cell.length_c   1.000
_cell.angle_alpha   90.00
_cell.angle_beta   90.00
_cell.angle_gamma   90.00
#
_symmetry.space_group_name_H-M   'P 1'
#
loop_
_entity.id
_entity.type
_entity.pdbx_description
1 polymer ?
#
loop_
_entity_poly.entity_id
_entity_poly.type
_entity_poly.pdbx_seq_one_letter_code
_entity_poly.pdbx_strand_id
1 'polypeptide(L)' 'MVSFTVVDVPPDTPAWEQERRNSVGASEVAAIMGLSPYATALDVFKSKHGVDREFDPVMALVGHEAEPIMHKWVERYA' A
#
# COMPACT_ATOMS: atom_id res chain seq x y z
N MET A 1 -21.17 -15.46 13.56
CA MET A 1 -20.91 -14.04 13.24
C MET A 1 -19.44 -13.80 13.51
N VAL A 2 -18.66 -13.40 12.52
CA VAL A 2 -17.23 -13.09 12.74
C VAL A 2 -17.16 -11.63 13.15
N SER A 3 -16.65 -11.34 14.35
CA SER A 3 -16.36 -9.98 14.81
C SER A 3 -14.95 -9.61 14.40
N PHE A 4 -14.73 -8.38 13.96
CA PHE A 4 -13.42 -7.83 13.69
C PHE A 4 -13.22 -6.52 14.45
N THR A 5 -11.95 -6.20 14.71
CA THR A 5 -11.54 -4.92 15.28
C THR A 5 -11.10 -4.00 14.13
N VAL A 6 -11.65 -2.79 14.08
CA VAL A 6 -11.15 -1.76 13.16
C VAL A 6 -9.87 -1.18 13.76
N VAL A 7 -8.79 -1.23 13.00
CA VAL A 7 -7.52 -0.58 13.35
C VAL A 7 -7.48 0.74 12.61
N ASP A 8 -7.52 1.85 13.34
CA ASP A 8 -7.48 3.21 12.78
C ASP A 8 -6.08 3.80 13.03
N VAL A 9 -5.27 3.84 11.98
CA VAL A 9 -3.90 4.37 12.00
C VAL A 9 -3.77 5.41 10.89
N PRO A 10 -3.40 6.67 11.21
CA PRO A 10 -3.22 7.69 10.20
C PRO A 10 -2.12 7.28 9.19
N PRO A 11 -2.36 7.47 7.88
CA PRO A 11 -1.35 7.27 6.85
C PRO A 11 -0.05 8.04 7.14
N ASP A 12 1.05 7.59 6.55
CA ASP A 12 2.38 8.21 6.63
C ASP A 12 2.95 8.34 8.05
N THR A 13 2.48 7.48 8.96
CA THR A 13 3.04 7.33 10.31
C THR A 13 3.83 6.03 10.45
N PRO A 14 4.82 5.95 11.35
CA PRO A 14 5.50 4.68 11.65
C PRO A 14 4.55 3.57 12.11
N ALA A 15 3.46 3.94 12.79
CA ALA A 15 2.43 2.98 13.20
C ALA A 15 1.67 2.40 11.99
N TRP A 16 1.35 3.23 10.99
CA TRP A 16 0.76 2.80 9.73
C TRP A 16 1.69 1.88 8.94
N GLU A 17 2.98 2.22 8.83
CA GLU A 17 3.97 1.36 8.19
C GLU A 17 4.07 -0.01 8.89
N GLN A 18 4.06 -0.01 10.23
CA GLN A 18 4.12 -1.25 11.00
C GLN A 18 2.86 -2.11 10.80
N GLU A 19 1.68 -1.49 10.76
CA GLU A 19 0.43 -2.21 10.47
C GLU A 19 0.45 -2.80 9.05
N ARG A 20 0.95 -2.04 8.07
CA ARG A 20 1.13 -2.54 6.70
C ARG A 20 2.12 -3.69 6.61
N ARG A 21 3.13 -3.77 7.48
CA ARG A 21 4.03 -4.93 7.55
C ARG A 21 3.37 -6.17 8.15
N ASN A 22 2.34 -6.01 8.97
CA ASN A 22 1.66 -7.10 9.66
C ASN A 22 0.43 -7.62 8.90
N SER A 23 0.04 -6.97 7.81
CA SER A 23 -1.17 -7.27 7.04
C SER A 23 -0.90 -7.33 5.54
N VAL A 24 -1.83 -7.94 4.79
CA VAL A 24 -1.85 -7.87 3.32
C VAL A 24 -2.65 -6.65 2.90
N GLY A 25 -2.00 -5.73 2.18
CA GLY A 25 -2.63 -4.53 1.66
C GLY A 25 -3.31 -4.76 0.30
N ALA A 26 -4.24 -3.87 -0.06
CA ALA A 26 -4.98 -3.96 -1.32
C ALA A 26 -4.06 -4.02 -2.57
N SER A 27 -2.96 -3.27 -2.56
CA SER A 27 -1.97 -3.23 -3.65
C SER A 27 -1.23 -4.57 -3.86
N GLU A 28 -1.23 -5.46 -2.86
CA GLU A 28 -0.48 -6.72 -2.89
C GLU A 28 -1.34 -7.90 -3.35
N VAL A 29 -2.67 -7.76 -3.32
CA VAL A 29 -3.62 -8.81 -3.67
C VAL A 29 -3.37 -9.35 -5.07
N ALA A 30 -3.12 -8.47 -6.04
CA ALA A 30 -2.82 -8.89 -7.41
C ALA A 30 -1.58 -9.79 -7.49
N ALA A 31 -0.54 -9.52 -6.69
CA ALA A 31 0.67 -10.34 -6.64
C ALA A 31 0.41 -11.70 -5.99
N ILE A 32 -0.37 -11.72 -4.90
CA ILE A 32 -0.76 -12.94 -4.20
C ILE A 32 -1.61 -13.85 -5.10
N MET A 33 -2.51 -13.26 -5.88
CA MET A 33 -3.37 -13.98 -6.83
C MET A 33 -2.66 -14.38 -8.13
N GLY A 34 -1.38 -14.01 -8.31
CA GLY A 34 -0.64 -14.30 -9.55
C GLY A 34 -1.13 -13.51 -10.77
N LEU A 35 -1.80 -12.37 -10.53
CA LEU A 35 -2.33 -11.48 -11.58
C LEU A 35 -1.40 -10.29 -11.86
N SER A 36 -0.47 -10.00 -10.96
CA SER A 36 0.47 -8.88 -11.12
C SER A 36 1.61 -9.26 -12.08
N PRO A 37 1.90 -8.42 -13.11
CA PRO A 37 3.11 -8.57 -13.91
C PRO A 37 4.34 -8.04 -13.18
N TYR A 38 4.15 -7.33 -12.07
CA TYR A 38 5.22 -6.66 -11.35
C TYR A 38 5.72 -7.49 -10.17
N ALA A 39 4.90 -8.32 -9.52
CA ALA A 39 5.27 -9.01 -8.29
C ALA A 39 4.60 -10.37 -8.09
N THR A 40 5.24 -11.21 -7.29
CA THR A 40 4.76 -12.55 -6.92
C THR A 40 4.33 -12.60 -5.45
N ALA A 41 3.60 -13.65 -5.06
CA ALA A 41 3.28 -13.92 -3.66
C ALA A 41 4.53 -14.04 -2.78
N LEU A 42 5.64 -14.59 -3.31
CA LEU A 42 6.90 -14.72 -2.57
C LEU A 42 7.53 -13.34 -2.30
N ASP A 43 7.41 -12.40 -3.23
CA ASP A 43 7.91 -11.04 -3.04
C ASP A 43 7.17 -10.32 -1.92
N VAL A 44 5.85 -10.49 -1.85
CA VAL A 44 5.04 -9.94 -0.76
C VAL A 44 5.51 -10.52 0.58
N PHE A 45 5.62 -11.86 0.68
CA PHE A 45 6.10 -12.53 1.89
C PHE A 45 7.48 -12.01 2.33
N LYS A 46 8.41 -11.85 1.40
CA LYS A 46 9.75 -11.31 1.67
C LYS A 46 9.71 -9.89 2.21
N SER A 47 8.91 -9.00 1.61
CA SER A 47 8.75 -7.62 2.08
C SER A 47 8.18 -7.56 3.51
N LYS A 48 7.19 -8.42 3.85
CA LYS A 48 6.69 -8.53 5.24
C LYS A 48 7.74 -8.99 6.25
N HIS A 49 8.85 -9.57 5.78
CA HIS A 49 9.99 -9.98 6.59
C HIS A 49 11.22 -9.08 6.40
N GLY A 50 11.03 -7.85 5.91
CA GLY A 50 12.08 -6.84 5.79
C GLY A 50 13.03 -7.07 4.62
N VAL A 51 12.67 -7.94 3.68
CA VAL A 51 13.38 -8.13 2.42
C VAL A 51 12.57 -7.45 1.33
N ASP A 52 12.67 -6.13 1.30
CA ASP A 52 11.94 -5.31 0.36
C ASP A 52 12.51 -5.40 -1.06
N ARG A 53 11.64 -5.10 -2.02
CA ARG A 53 12.03 -4.94 -3.40
C ARG A 53 12.47 -3.52 -3.67
N GLU A 54 13.37 -3.38 -4.64
CA GLU A 54 13.68 -2.08 -5.19
C GLU A 54 12.43 -1.47 -5.84
N PHE A 55 12.24 -0.17 -5.59
CA PHE A 55 11.19 0.65 -6.19
C PHE A 55 11.82 1.95 -6.66
N ASP A 56 11.15 2.66 -7.57
CA ASP A 56 11.58 3.98 -8.00
C ASP A 56 11.16 5.05 -6.97
N PRO A 57 12.10 5.62 -6.21
CA PRO A 57 11.76 6.59 -5.17
C PRO A 57 11.24 7.91 -5.72
N VAL A 58 11.63 8.29 -6.95
CA VAL A 58 11.18 9.54 -7.58
C VAL A 58 9.74 9.39 -8.02
N MET A 59 9.39 8.27 -8.67
CA MET A 59 8.01 8.01 -9.08
C MET A 59 7.06 7.88 -7.90
N ALA A 60 7.50 7.22 -6.81
CA ALA A 60 6.70 7.13 -5.58
C ALA A 60 6.45 8.51 -4.96
N LEU A 61 7.48 9.36 -4.87
CA LEU A 61 7.36 10.73 -4.36
C LEU A 61 6.41 11.58 -5.21
N VAL A 62 6.58 11.55 -6.54
CA VAL A 62 5.70 12.30 -7.46
C VAL A 62 4.24 11.88 -7.31
N GLY A 63 3.98 10.58 -7.16
CA GLY A 63 2.64 10.06 -6.92
C GLY A 63 2.04 10.62 -5.63
N HIS A 64 2.78 10.52 -4.52
CA HIS A 64 2.35 10.99 -3.19
C HIS A 64 2.05 12.50 -3.19
N GLU A 65 2.96 13.32 -3.72
CA GLU A 65 2.79 14.79 -3.78
C GLU A 65 1.65 15.22 -4.70
N ALA A 66 1.25 14.39 -5.67
CA ALA A 66 0.13 14.67 -6.55
C ALA A 66 -1.24 14.36 -5.91
N GLU A 67 -1.30 13.54 -4.86
CA GLU A 67 -2.57 13.11 -4.22
C GLU A 67 -3.47 14.29 -3.79
N PRO A 68 -2.96 15.36 -3.13
CA PRO A 68 -3.80 16.49 -2.75
C PRO A 68 -4.38 17.26 -3.95
N ILE A 69 -3.64 17.30 -5.07
CA ILE A 69 -4.11 17.96 -6.30
C ILE A 69 -5.23 17.14 -6.92
N MET A 70 -5.04 15.82 -7.02
CA MET A 70 -6.05 14.89 -7.53
C MET A 70 -7.31 14.91 -6.67
N HIS A 71 -7.15 14.86 -5.35
CA HIS A 71 -8.27 14.93 -4.40
C HIS A 71 -9.10 16.20 -4.61
N LYS A 72 -8.48 17.38 -4.67
CA LYS A 72 -9.17 18.65 -4.94
C LYS A 72 -9.90 18.68 -6.28
N TRP A 73 -9.33 18.04 -7.30
CA TRP A 73 -9.97 17.94 -8.61
C TRP A 73 -11.22 17.06 -8.52
N VAL A 74 -11.12 15.89 -7.88
CA VAL A 74 -12.24 14.96 -7.67
C VAL A 74 -13.36 15.64 -6.89
N GLU A 75 -13.06 16.27 -5.75
CA GLU A 75 -14.06 17.00 -4.94
C GLU A 75 -14.81 18.09 -5.72
N ARG A 76 -14.16 18.70 -6.72
CA ARG A 76 -14.75 19.79 -7.49
C ARG A 76 -15.56 19.32 -8.69
N TYR A 77 -15.17 18.22 -9.32
CA TYR A 77 -15.64 17.87 -10.67
C TYR A 77 -16.21 16.45 -10.83
N ALA A 78 -16.05 15.55 -9.86
CA ALA A 78 -16.58 14.19 -9.90
C ALA A 78 -17.82 14.04 -9.01
#